data_AF-A0A9X2LP33-F1
#
_entry.id   AF-A0A9X2LP33-F1
#
_cell.length_a   1.000
_cell.length_b   1.000
_cell.length_c   1.000
_cell.angle_alpha   90.00
_cell.angle_beta   90.00
_cell.angle_gamma   90.00
#
_symmetry.space_group_name_H-M   'P 1'
#
loop_
_entity.id
_entity.type
_entity.pdbx_description
1 polymer ?
#
loop_
_entity_poly.entity_id
_entity_poly.type
_entity_poly.pdbx_seq_one_letter_code
_entity_poly.pdbx_strand_id
1 'polypeptide(L)'
;MVIGDAAGLDAWTGMDDEPADGLADVFYWGRCEEEAYARFGGERIAQYGVDGPHGWLDVPVAEATARAAELSAWRDRHHGKGLMVSVDEHTDVHRFQRAGWHHPLRVGAIEVGGCQALGIEWDQGDHAIRHHGERTAGQIYPVTLEADEAGETVMRWSIPPYAVDGQDACHG
;
A
#
# COMPACT_ATOMS: atom_id res chain seq x y z
N MET A 1 -3.09 3.31 -10.17
CA MET A 1 -3.28 4.33 -11.23
C MET A 1 -3.90 5.56 -10.58
N VAL A 2 -3.52 6.77 -11.00
CA VAL A 2 -4.13 8.01 -10.52
C VAL A 2 -4.71 8.78 -11.70
N ILE A 3 -5.90 9.35 -11.53
CA ILE A 3 -6.59 10.21 -12.50
C ILE A 3 -6.97 11.49 -11.77
N GLY A 4 -6.59 12.64 -12.29
CA GLY A 4 -6.89 13.92 -11.65
C GLY A 4 -6.62 15.10 -12.56
N ASP A 5 -6.95 16.29 -12.06
CA ASP A 5 -6.52 17.54 -12.70
C ASP A 5 -4.99 17.62 -12.74
N ALA A 6 -4.42 18.20 -13.80
CA ALA A 6 -2.98 18.31 -13.97
C ALA A 6 -2.29 19.01 -12.79
N ALA A 7 -2.90 20.07 -12.24
CA ALA A 7 -2.34 20.77 -11.08
C ALA A 7 -2.37 19.93 -9.80
N GLY A 8 -3.39 19.07 -9.64
CA GLY A 8 -3.45 18.10 -8.55
C GLY A 8 -2.39 17.00 -8.72
N LEU A 9 -2.19 16.52 -9.95
CA LEU A 9 -1.18 15.50 -10.25
C LEU A 9 0.25 16.03 -10.09
N ASP A 10 0.49 17.31 -10.39
CA ASP A 10 1.79 17.96 -10.17
C ASP A 10 2.13 18.11 -8.67
N ALA A 11 1.12 18.09 -7.79
CA ALA A 11 1.27 18.20 -6.34
C ALA A 11 1.24 16.85 -5.61
N TRP A 12 1.09 15.75 -6.35
CA TRP A 12 0.96 14.39 -5.81
C TRP A 12 2.22 13.92 -5.08
N THR A 13 2.06 13.40 -3.86
CA THR A 13 3.15 12.73 -3.12
C THR A 13 3.12 11.21 -3.30
N GLY A 14 4.25 10.66 -3.75
CA GLY A 14 4.53 9.23 -3.91
C GLY A 14 4.83 8.52 -2.59
N MET A 15 5.16 7.23 -2.65
CA MET A 15 5.38 6.38 -1.46
C MET A 15 6.56 6.81 -0.57
N ASP A 16 7.58 7.46 -1.16
CA ASP A 16 8.80 7.88 -0.44
C ASP A 16 8.83 9.40 -0.16
N ASP A 17 7.72 10.10 -0.40
CA ASP A 17 7.60 11.54 -0.18
C ASP A 17 7.07 11.87 1.23
N GLU A 18 7.12 13.15 1.60
CA GLU A 18 6.60 13.63 2.89
C GLU A 18 5.07 13.44 3.00
N PRO A 19 4.54 13.15 4.21
CA PRO A 19 3.11 12.99 4.42
C PRO A 19 2.36 14.29 4.25
N ALA A 20 1.19 14.24 3.61
CA ALA A 20 0.41 15.41 3.24
C ALA A 20 -0.18 16.16 4.46
N ASP A 21 -0.36 15.47 5.59
CA ASP A 21 -0.98 16.00 6.81
C ASP A 21 -0.11 15.84 8.07
N GLY A 22 1.11 15.31 7.94
CA GLY A 22 2.01 15.04 9.07
C GLY A 22 1.57 13.87 9.96
N LEU A 23 0.64 13.04 9.50
CA LEU A 23 0.15 11.85 10.18
C LEU A 23 0.62 10.56 9.50
N ALA A 24 0.52 9.46 10.23
CA ALA A 24 0.81 8.13 9.77
C ALA A 24 -0.06 7.11 10.50
N ASP A 25 -0.26 5.97 9.85
CA ASP A 25 -0.82 4.79 10.47
C ASP A 25 0.32 3.85 10.91
N VAL A 26 0.17 3.18 12.05
CA VAL A 26 1.13 2.16 12.52
C VAL A 26 0.41 0.84 12.63
N PHE A 27 0.94 -0.17 11.96
CA PHE A 27 0.41 -1.53 11.98
C PHE A 27 1.42 -2.50 12.57
N TYR A 28 0.97 -3.49 13.33
CA TYR A 28 1.77 -4.63 13.71
C TYR A 28 0.96 -5.92 13.73
N TRP A 29 1.60 -7.03 13.36
CA TRP A 29 0.96 -8.34 13.23
C TRP A 29 1.97 -9.49 13.32
N GLY A 30 1.45 -10.70 13.43
CA GLY A 30 2.22 -11.93 13.29
C GLY A 30 2.14 -12.83 14.53
N ARG A 31 3.00 -13.86 14.57
CA ARG A 31 3.03 -14.88 15.62
C ARG A 31 3.00 -14.36 17.05
N CYS A 32 3.59 -13.19 17.32
CA CYS A 32 3.67 -12.61 18.67
C CYS A 32 2.70 -11.44 18.87
N GLU A 33 1.68 -11.29 18.02
CA GLU A 33 0.78 -10.13 18.05
C GLU A 33 -0.01 -10.00 19.35
N GLU A 34 -0.48 -11.10 19.95
CA GLU A 34 -1.24 -11.06 21.19
C GLU A 34 -0.38 -10.60 22.38
N GLU A 35 0.88 -11.05 22.44
CA GLU A 35 1.84 -10.60 23.45
C GLU A 35 2.22 -9.12 23.24
N ALA A 36 2.40 -8.71 21.99
CA ALA A 36 2.64 -7.32 21.65
C ALA A 36 1.43 -6.45 22.01
N TYR A 37 0.20 -6.89 21.71
CA TYR A 37 -1.03 -6.19 22.04
C TYR A 37 -1.23 -6.05 23.55
N ALA A 38 -1.03 -7.12 24.32
CA ALA A 38 -1.11 -7.05 25.78
C ALA A 38 -0.14 -6.03 26.39
N ARG A 39 0.98 -5.74 25.71
CA ARG A 39 2.01 -4.82 26.18
C ARG A 39 1.83 -3.38 25.66
N PHE A 40 1.58 -3.22 24.37
CA PHE A 40 1.61 -1.93 23.69
C PHE A 40 0.21 -1.37 23.42
N GLY A 41 -0.82 -2.22 23.39
CA GLY A 41 -2.18 -1.84 23.03
C GLY A 41 -2.33 -1.53 21.53
N GLY A 42 -3.34 -0.76 21.18
CA GLY A 42 -3.75 -0.50 19.79
C GLY A 42 -5.16 -1.00 19.53
N GLU A 43 -5.68 -0.73 18.35
CA GLU A 43 -6.98 -1.20 17.90
C GLU A 43 -6.80 -2.32 16.87
N ARG A 44 -7.78 -3.22 16.78
CA ARG A 44 -7.82 -4.19 15.67
C ARG A 44 -8.34 -3.44 14.44
N ILE A 45 -7.56 -3.45 13.36
CA ILE A 45 -7.89 -2.68 12.17
C ILE A 45 -8.89 -3.47 11.33
N ALA A 46 -10.17 -3.13 11.51
CA ALA A 46 -11.31 -3.87 10.98
C ALA A 46 -11.27 -4.08 9.46
N GLN A 47 -10.60 -3.18 8.73
CA GLN A 47 -10.45 -3.27 7.27
C GLN A 47 -9.79 -4.58 6.80
N TYR A 48 -8.91 -5.16 7.62
CA TYR A 48 -8.23 -6.41 7.28
C TYR A 48 -8.93 -7.65 7.84
N GLY A 49 -10.18 -7.49 8.31
CA GLY A 49 -10.99 -8.57 8.88
C GLY A 49 -10.70 -8.88 10.35
N VAL A 50 -11.27 -9.98 10.84
CA VAL A 50 -11.20 -10.41 12.25
C VAL A 50 -9.76 -10.69 12.70
N ASP A 51 -8.94 -11.20 11.79
CA ASP A 51 -7.52 -11.50 12.01
C ASP A 51 -6.60 -10.38 11.46
N GLY A 52 -7.14 -9.17 11.29
CA GLY A 52 -6.40 -8.01 10.79
C GLY A 52 -5.26 -7.57 11.73
N PRO A 53 -4.33 -6.72 11.29
CA PRO A 53 -3.27 -6.23 12.16
C PRO A 53 -3.85 -5.41 13.32
N HIS A 54 -3.08 -5.30 14.38
CA HIS A 54 -3.30 -4.28 15.39
C HIS A 54 -2.59 -2.99 15.00
N GLY A 55 -3.06 -1.85 15.49
CA GLY A 55 -2.42 -0.61 15.16
C GLY A 55 -3.03 0.64 15.76
N TRP A 56 -2.52 1.77 15.30
CA TRP A 56 -3.04 3.10 15.57
C TRP A 56 -3.16 3.82 14.25
N LEU A 57 -4.32 4.44 14.01
CA LEU A 57 -4.56 5.25 12.83
C LEU A 57 -4.40 6.73 13.16
N ASP A 58 -4.05 7.55 12.16
CA ASP A 58 -4.03 9.02 12.27
C ASP A 58 -3.13 9.57 13.40
N VAL A 59 -2.01 8.91 13.69
CA VAL A 59 -1.07 9.40 14.72
C VAL A 59 -0.03 10.33 14.10
N PRO A 60 0.48 11.34 14.81
CA PRO A 60 1.58 12.17 14.30
C PRO A 60 2.78 11.31 13.90
N VAL A 61 3.45 11.64 12.80
CA VAL A 61 4.58 10.84 12.26
C VAL A 61 5.65 10.59 13.32
N ALA A 62 6.02 11.60 14.11
CA ALA A 62 7.00 11.43 15.18
C ALA A 62 6.57 10.40 16.24
N GLU A 63 5.27 10.35 16.56
CA GLU A 63 4.71 9.34 17.45
C GLU A 63 4.68 7.96 16.78
N ALA A 64 4.31 7.90 15.49
CA ALA A 64 4.32 6.67 14.70
C ALA A 64 5.71 6.02 14.67
N THR A 65 6.74 6.83 14.36
CA THR A 65 8.15 6.40 14.37
C THR A 65 8.57 5.90 15.75
N ALA A 66 8.20 6.63 16.83
CA ALA A 66 8.53 6.22 18.19
C ALA A 66 7.90 4.86 18.55
N ARG A 67 6.61 4.67 18.24
CA ARG A 67 5.90 3.40 18.45
C ARG A 67 6.54 2.25 17.68
N ALA A 68 6.86 2.46 16.40
CA ALA A 68 7.51 1.45 15.57
C ALA A 68 8.91 1.09 16.07
N ALA A 69 9.67 2.07 16.55
CA ALA A 69 10.98 1.86 17.17
C ALA A 69 10.87 1.05 18.47
N GLU A 70 9.87 1.33 19.31
CA GLU A 70 9.63 0.57 20.54
C GLU A 70 9.24 -0.89 20.26
N LEU A 71 8.33 -1.13 19.32
CA LEU A 71 7.93 -2.47 18.87
C LEU A 71 9.12 -3.24 18.29
N SER A 72 9.94 -2.58 17.47
CA SER A 72 11.14 -3.18 16.87
C SER A 72 12.19 -3.54 17.94
N ALA A 73 12.47 -2.63 18.88
CA ALA A 73 13.39 -2.87 19.98
C ALA A 73 12.91 -3.98 20.93
N TRP A 74 11.59 -4.13 21.10
CA TRP A 74 11.01 -5.25 21.84
C TRP A 74 11.18 -6.57 21.09
N ARG A 75 10.81 -6.62 19.80
CA ARG A 75 11.02 -7.80 18.93
C ARG A 75 12.45 -8.31 18.98
N ASP A 76 13.42 -7.41 18.90
CA ASP A 76 14.85 -7.75 18.84
C ASP A 76 15.36 -8.35 20.17
N ARG A 77 14.82 -7.89 21.31
CA ARG A 77 15.17 -8.42 22.65
C ARG A 77 14.60 -9.80 22.95
N HIS A 78 13.55 -10.22 22.25
CA HIS A 78 12.87 -11.51 22.47
C HIS A 78 13.29 -12.62 21.47
N HIS A 79 14.48 -12.53 20.87
CA HIS A 79 15.02 -13.52 19.91
C HIS A 79 14.15 -13.75 18.64
N GLY A 80 13.37 -12.74 18.26
CA GLY A 80 12.91 -12.39 16.92
C GLY A 80 12.67 -13.51 15.89
N LYS A 81 11.39 -13.77 15.61
CA LYS A 81 10.77 -13.93 14.28
C LYS A 81 9.28 -14.18 14.50
N GLY A 82 8.48 -13.11 14.45
CA GLY A 82 7.06 -13.25 14.75
C GLY A 82 6.28 -11.94 14.87
N LEU A 83 6.93 -10.79 14.90
CA LEU A 83 6.25 -9.49 14.87
C LEU A 83 6.74 -8.65 13.69
N MET A 84 5.82 -8.33 12.79
CA MET A 84 6.02 -7.39 11.71
C MET A 84 5.43 -6.05 12.14
N VAL A 85 6.05 -4.96 11.68
CA VAL A 85 5.65 -3.59 11.99
C VAL A 85 5.72 -2.80 10.69
N SER A 86 4.68 -2.04 10.39
CA SER A 86 4.62 -1.09 9.28
C SER A 86 4.31 0.31 9.81
N VAL A 87 4.91 1.31 9.19
CA VAL A 87 4.55 2.72 9.35
C VAL A 87 4.16 3.22 7.98
N ASP A 88 2.91 3.66 7.90
CA ASP A 88 2.22 3.99 6.68
C ASP A 88 1.94 5.50 6.74
N GLU A 89 2.95 6.29 6.37
CA GLU A 89 2.85 7.75 6.36
C GLU A 89 1.78 8.20 5.35
N HIS A 90 1.02 9.24 5.69
CA HIS A 90 -0.10 9.72 4.88
C HIS A 90 0.36 10.51 3.63
N THR A 91 1.16 9.87 2.79
CA THR A 91 1.38 10.27 1.40
C THR A 91 0.05 10.19 0.63
N ASP A 92 -0.05 10.85 -0.52
CA ASP A 92 -1.27 10.78 -1.33
C ASP A 92 -1.54 9.35 -1.82
N VAL A 93 -0.49 8.54 -2.01
CA VAL A 93 -0.59 7.10 -2.25
C VAL A 93 -1.35 6.40 -1.12
N HIS A 94 -0.89 6.56 0.12
CA HIS A 94 -1.54 5.93 1.27
C HIS A 94 -2.95 6.46 1.52
N ARG A 95 -3.15 7.77 1.37
CA ARG A 95 -4.44 8.43 1.57
C ARG A 95 -5.51 7.90 0.60
N PHE A 96 -5.18 7.72 -0.68
CA PHE A 96 -6.17 7.16 -1.62
C PHE A 96 -6.44 5.67 -1.36
N GLN A 97 -5.42 4.88 -1.02
CA GLN A 97 -5.60 3.46 -0.68
C GLN A 97 -6.54 3.33 0.51
N ARG A 98 -6.33 4.17 1.52
CA ARG A 98 -7.18 4.27 2.71
C ARG A 98 -8.61 4.72 2.38
N ALA A 99 -8.78 5.70 1.49
CA ALA A 99 -10.11 6.10 1.01
C ALA A 99 -10.82 4.99 0.23
N GLY A 100 -10.07 4.08 -0.40
CA GLY A 100 -10.58 2.97 -1.19
C GLY A 100 -10.86 1.68 -0.41
N TRP A 101 -10.53 1.62 0.88
CA TRP A 101 -10.64 0.43 1.73
C TRP A 101 -11.97 -0.31 1.61
N HIS A 102 -13.09 0.39 1.67
CA HIS A 102 -14.41 -0.24 1.61
C HIS A 102 -14.98 -0.38 0.20
N HIS A 103 -14.23 0.04 -0.82
CA HIS A 103 -14.68 -0.04 -2.20
C HIS A 103 -14.22 -1.37 -2.82
N PRO A 104 -15.10 -2.20 -3.40
CA PRO A 104 -14.73 -3.50 -3.98
C PRO A 104 -13.59 -3.43 -5.01
N LEU A 105 -13.55 -2.34 -5.77
CA LEU A 105 -12.50 -2.10 -6.77
C LEU A 105 -11.25 -1.39 -6.22
N ARG A 106 -11.13 -1.19 -4.90
CA ARG A 106 -10.04 -0.44 -4.24
C ARG A 106 -9.83 0.94 -4.86
N VAL A 107 -10.96 1.61 -5.10
CA VAL A 107 -11.02 2.94 -5.70
C VAL A 107 -11.23 3.95 -4.58
N GLY A 108 -10.30 4.89 -4.44
CA GLY A 108 -10.37 5.96 -3.46
C GLY A 108 -10.28 7.32 -4.13
N ALA A 109 -11.13 8.26 -3.73
CA ALA A 109 -11.04 9.66 -4.15
C ALA A 109 -10.51 10.50 -2.99
N ILE A 110 -9.54 11.36 -3.28
CA ILE A 110 -8.94 12.29 -2.32
C ILE A 110 -8.77 13.67 -2.95
N GLU A 111 -8.54 14.68 -2.11
CA GLU A 111 -8.15 16.00 -2.56
C GLU A 111 -6.62 16.18 -2.44
N VAL A 112 -5.99 16.59 -3.54
CA VAL A 112 -4.55 16.85 -3.68
C VAL A 112 -4.37 18.22 -4.32
N GLY A 113 -3.63 19.12 -3.67
CA GLY A 113 -3.42 20.49 -4.18
C GLY A 113 -4.72 21.27 -4.43
N GLY A 114 -5.81 20.97 -3.71
CA GLY A 114 -7.13 21.55 -3.92
C GLY A 114 -7.92 21.00 -5.12
N CYS A 115 -7.43 19.90 -5.71
CA CYS A 115 -8.05 19.23 -6.86
C CYS A 115 -8.44 17.80 -6.50
N GLN A 116 -9.54 17.30 -7.08
CA GLN A 116 -9.97 15.92 -6.89
C GLN A 116 -9.07 14.98 -7.70
N ALA A 117 -8.53 13.96 -7.01
CA ALA A 117 -7.78 12.88 -7.59
C ALA A 117 -8.44 11.55 -7.24
N LEU A 118 -8.59 10.68 -8.25
CA LEU A 118 -9.10 9.33 -8.13
C LEU A 118 -7.92 8.35 -8.26
N GLY A 119 -7.67 7.60 -7.20
CA GLY A 119 -6.72 6.50 -7.19
C GLY A 119 -7.42 5.16 -7.37
N ILE A 120 -6.78 4.26 -8.10
CA ILE A 120 -7.19 2.88 -8.28
C ILE A 120 -6.00 2.01 -7.91
N GLU A 121 -6.14 1.23 -6.84
CA GLU A 121 -5.09 0.32 -6.36
C GLU A 121 -4.95 -0.89 -7.30
N TRP A 122 -3.79 -1.54 -7.22
CA TRP A 122 -3.54 -2.81 -7.87
C TRP A 122 -4.00 -3.95 -6.96
N ASP A 123 -4.42 -5.07 -7.54
CA ASP A 123 -4.55 -6.30 -6.78
C ASP A 123 -3.16 -6.81 -6.35
N GLN A 124 -3.07 -7.46 -5.20
CA GLN A 124 -1.84 -8.06 -4.65
C GLN A 124 -1.20 -9.05 -5.64
N GLY A 125 -2.00 -9.73 -6.46
CA GLY A 125 -1.51 -10.62 -7.54
C GLY A 125 -0.77 -9.89 -8.67
N ASP A 126 -1.10 -8.62 -8.93
CA ASP A 126 -0.49 -7.84 -10.01
C ASP A 126 0.89 -7.28 -9.62
N HIS A 127 1.21 -7.22 -8.31
CA HIS A 127 2.55 -6.85 -7.81
C HIS A 127 3.62 -7.90 -8.11
N ALA A 128 3.25 -9.14 -8.42
CA ALA A 128 4.20 -10.20 -8.79
C ALA A 128 4.79 -10.04 -10.21
N ILE A 129 4.27 -9.10 -11.00
CA ILE A 129 4.74 -8.82 -12.36
C ILE A 129 5.83 -7.75 -12.29
N ARG A 130 7.10 -8.16 -12.50
CA ARG A 130 8.22 -7.22 -12.67
C ARG A 130 7.93 -6.31 -13.86
N HIS A 131 7.60 -5.06 -13.59
CA HIS A 131 7.56 -4.01 -14.60
C HIS A 131 8.54 -2.91 -14.19
N HIS A 132 9.30 -2.39 -15.13
CA HIS A 132 9.96 -1.11 -14.93
C HIS A 132 8.84 -0.05 -14.96
N GLY A 133 8.67 0.66 -13.84
CA GLY A 133 7.49 1.46 -13.47
C GLY A 133 7.12 2.64 -14.37
N GLU A 134 7.64 2.74 -15.59
CA GLU A 134 7.28 3.81 -16.52
C GLU A 134 6.50 3.24 -17.71
N ARG A 135 5.29 3.79 -17.93
CA ARG A 135 4.44 3.43 -19.06
C ARG A 135 4.89 4.22 -20.29
N THR A 136 5.17 3.55 -21.40
CA THR A 136 5.34 4.22 -22.69
C THR A 136 4.07 5.00 -23.03
N ALA A 137 4.22 6.28 -23.40
CA ALA A 137 3.10 7.10 -23.84
C ALA A 137 2.33 6.40 -24.99
N GLY A 138 1.01 6.26 -24.83
CA GLY A 138 0.13 5.61 -25.80
C GLY A 138 -0.06 4.10 -25.64
N GLN A 139 0.61 3.45 -24.69
CA GLN A 139 0.37 2.04 -24.38
C GLN A 139 -0.96 1.85 -23.65
N ILE A 140 -1.82 0.98 -24.19
CA ILE A 140 -3.09 0.58 -23.59
C ILE A 140 -2.89 -0.76 -22.88
N TYR A 141 -3.25 -0.81 -21.59
CA TYR A 141 -3.33 -2.07 -20.84
C TYR A 141 -4.81 -2.36 -20.56
N PRO A 142 -5.35 -3.51 -21.03
CA PRO A 142 -6.71 -3.87 -20.69
C PRO A 142 -6.83 -4.10 -19.19
N VAL A 143 -7.95 -3.63 -18.68
CA VAL A 143 -8.39 -3.84 -17.32
C VAL A 143 -9.56 -4.80 -17.36
N THR A 144 -9.46 -5.90 -16.65
CA THR A 144 -10.53 -6.90 -16.55
C THR A 144 -11.18 -6.80 -15.17
N LEU A 145 -12.50 -6.92 -15.12
CA LEU A 145 -13.22 -7.17 -13.87
C LEU A 145 -13.39 -8.68 -13.73
N GLU A 146 -12.86 -9.25 -12.66
CA GLU A 146 -12.95 -10.68 -12.39
C GLU A 146 -13.15 -10.96 -10.90
N ALA A 147 -13.46 -12.20 -10.56
CA ALA A 147 -13.57 -12.63 -9.17
C ALA A 147 -12.19 -13.05 -8.65
N ASP A 148 -11.82 -12.61 -7.46
CA ASP A 148 -10.61 -13.09 -6.77
C ASP A 148 -10.82 -14.50 -6.16
N GLU A 149 -9.83 -15.00 -5.40
CA GLU A 149 -9.91 -16.30 -4.72
C GLU A 149 -11.05 -16.39 -3.70
N ALA A 150 -11.50 -15.26 -3.16
CA ALA A 150 -12.63 -15.15 -2.25
C ALA A 150 -13.98 -14.92 -2.95
N GLY A 151 -13.98 -14.71 -4.28
CA GLY A 151 -15.17 -14.45 -5.08
C GLY A 151 -15.55 -12.96 -5.18
N GLU A 152 -14.71 -12.06 -4.68
CA GLU A 152 -14.95 -10.61 -4.71
C GLU A 152 -14.59 -10.03 -6.08
N THR A 153 -15.38 -9.05 -6.55
CA THR A 153 -15.09 -8.39 -7.84
C THR A 153 -13.88 -7.49 -7.70
N VAL A 154 -12.79 -7.85 -8.37
CA VAL A 154 -11.53 -7.11 -8.40
C VAL A 154 -11.22 -6.61 -9.81
N MET A 155 -10.39 -5.57 -9.86
CA MET A 155 -9.84 -5.03 -11.09
C MET A 155 -8.44 -5.63 -11.33
N ARG A 156 -8.23 -6.30 -12.45
CA ARG A 156 -6.93 -6.91 -12.83
C ARG A 156 -6.34 -6.25 -14.06
N TRP A 157 -5.05 -5.89 -13.97
CA TRP A 157 -4.31 -5.32 -15.08
C TRP A 157 -3.70 -6.43 -15.94
N SER A 158 -4.15 -6.55 -17.19
CA SER A 158 -3.55 -7.48 -18.15
C SER A 158 -2.27 -6.87 -18.72
N ILE A 159 -1.15 -7.10 -18.04
CA ILE A 159 0.17 -6.61 -18.46
C ILE A 159 0.88 -7.73 -19.23
N PRO A 160 1.25 -7.52 -20.51
CA PRO A 160 2.04 -8.48 -21.25
C PRO A 160 3.35 -8.79 -20.51
N PRO A 161 3.80 -10.06 -20.48
CA PRO A 161 5.08 -10.41 -19.88
C PRO A 161 6.21 -9.64 -20.58
N TYR A 162 7.19 -9.22 -19.78
CA TYR A 162 8.38 -8.54 -20.29
C TYR A 162 9.13 -9.44 -21.28
N ALA A 163 9.30 -8.96 -22.52
CA ALA A 163 10.28 -9.53 -23.43
C ALA A 163 11.64 -8.95 -23.06
N VAL A 164 12.59 -9.81 -22.66
CA VAL A 164 13.98 -9.39 -22.53
C VAL A 164 14.50 -9.19 -23.95
N ASP A 165 14.59 -7.95 -24.41
CA ASP A 165 15.31 -7.67 -25.65
C ASP A 165 16.79 -8.05 -25.44
N GLY A 166 17.25 -9.05 -26.20
CA GLY A 166 18.65 -9.45 -26.26
C GLY A 166 19.01 -10.71 -25.48
N GLN A 167 18.44 -11.87 -25.85
CA GLN A 167 19.27 -13.08 -25.84
C GLN A 167 19.94 -13.15 -27.21
N ASP A 168 21.22 -12.80 -27.22
CA ASP A 168 22.08 -12.74 -28.38
C ASP A 168 21.85 -13.92 -29.32
N ALA A 169 21.41 -13.59 -30.52
CA ALA A 169 21.81 -14.32 -31.69
C ALA A 169 23.34 -14.19 -31.83
N CYS A 170 24.11 -15.11 -31.23
CA CYS A 170 25.50 -15.36 -31.62
C CYS A 170 25.97 -16.78 -31.21
N HIS A 171 26.13 -17.61 -32.25
CA HIS A 171 27.15 -18.65 -32.45
C HIS A 171 26.91 -20.09 -31.93
N GLY A 172 26.78 -21.01 -32.89
CA GLY A 172 27.13 -22.43 -32.74
C GLY A 172 26.27 -23.38 -33.56
#